data_AF-A0A524NQN9-F1
#
_entry.id   AF-A0A524NQN9-F1
#
_cell.length_a   1.000
_cell.length_b   1.000
_cell.length_c   1.000
_cell.angle_alpha   90.00
_cell.angle_beta   90.00
_cell.angle_gamma   90.00
#
_symmetry.space_group_name_H-M   'P 1'
#
loop_
_entity.id
_entity.type
_entity.pdbx_description
1 polymer ?
#
loop_
_entity_poly.entity_id
_entity_poly.type
_entity_poly.pdbx_seq_one_letter_code
_entity_poly.pdbx_strand_id
1 'polypeptide(L)'
;MSSQCLKALVFFYEGAMFALISGTILFFKVDDSNRSVYEQTGSKRHGLMPYYLVPAEVFKDEAKLLDWARESISIAHSNVGKKERA
;
A
#
# COMPACT_ATOMS: atom_id res chain seq x y z
N MET A 1 -1.56 19.30 -27.18
CA MET A 1 -0.82 18.73 -26.02
C MET A 1 -1.81 18.27 -24.97
N SER A 2 -1.78 16.99 -24.57
CA SER A 2 -1.92 16.63 -23.14
C SER A 2 -1.61 15.14 -22.99
N SER A 3 -0.32 14.81 -22.98
CA SER A 3 0.14 13.53 -22.45
C SER A 3 -0.12 13.55 -20.94
N GLN A 4 -1.22 12.93 -20.50
CA GLN A 4 -1.44 12.63 -19.08
C GLN A 4 -0.47 11.51 -18.68
N CYS A 5 0.78 11.89 -18.44
CA CYS A 5 1.85 11.00 -18.01
C CYS A 5 1.90 11.00 -16.47
N LEU A 6 1.80 9.81 -15.88
CA LEU A 6 1.88 9.45 -14.45
C LEU A 6 0.68 9.87 -13.56
N LYS A 7 -0.33 8.98 -13.44
CA LYS A 7 -1.45 9.11 -12.48
C LYS A 7 -1.14 8.61 -11.07
N ALA A 8 0.03 8.01 -10.85
CA ALA A 8 0.45 7.52 -9.55
C ALA A 8 1.99 7.43 -9.44
N LEU A 9 2.50 7.64 -8.24
CA LEU A 9 3.87 7.31 -7.83
C LEU A 9 3.85 5.95 -7.14
N VAL A 10 4.86 5.13 -7.38
CA VAL A 10 4.96 3.78 -6.82
C VAL A 10 6.26 3.65 -6.04
N PHE A 11 6.19 3.05 -4.86
CA PHE A 11 7.32 2.84 -3.98
C PHE A 11 7.72 1.37 -3.96
N PHE A 12 9.03 1.17 -4.10
CA PHE A 12 9.66 -0.13 -4.03
C PHE A 12 10.67 -0.14 -2.89
N TYR A 13 10.72 -1.26 -2.19
CA TYR A 13 11.78 -1.58 -1.25
C TYR A 13 12.37 -2.91 -1.67
N GLU A 14 13.69 -2.94 -1.93
CA GLU A 14 14.41 -4.14 -2.37
C GLU A 14 13.71 -4.90 -3.52
N GLY A 15 13.19 -4.17 -4.51
CA GLY A 15 12.52 -4.73 -5.69
C GLY A 15 11.05 -5.14 -5.48
N ALA A 16 10.51 -5.04 -4.27
CA ALA A 16 9.10 -5.35 -3.98
C ALA A 16 8.25 -4.06 -3.86
N MET A 17 7.15 -4.01 -4.62
CA MET A 17 6.18 -2.90 -4.54
C MET A 17 5.34 -3.03 -3.27
N PHE A 18 5.40 -2.01 -2.41
CA PHE A 18 4.71 -1.99 -1.11
C PHE A 18 3.75 -0.80 -0.93
N ALA A 19 3.90 0.27 -1.69
CA ALA A 19 3.02 1.44 -1.59
C ALA A 19 2.84 2.15 -2.93
N LEU A 20 1.78 2.95 -3.02
CA LEU A 20 1.58 3.89 -4.12
C LEU A 20 0.91 5.17 -3.63
N ILE A 21 1.19 6.28 -4.28
CA ILE A 21 0.46 7.55 -4.11
C ILE A 21 -0.29 7.84 -5.41
N SER A 22 -1.61 7.99 -5.31
CA SER A 22 -2.44 8.45 -6.43
C SER A 22 -3.02 9.83 -6.09
N GLY A 23 -2.61 10.84 -6.85
CA GLY A 23 -2.86 12.24 -6.48
C GLY A 23 -2.14 12.59 -5.17
N THR A 24 -2.89 12.81 -4.10
CA THR A 24 -2.40 13.14 -2.76
C THR A 24 -2.67 12.04 -1.73
N ILE A 25 -3.17 10.88 -2.18
CA ILE A 25 -3.62 9.80 -1.31
C ILE A 25 -2.57 8.68 -1.32
N LEU A 26 -2.04 8.36 -0.13
CA LEU A 26 -1.14 7.24 0.09
C LEU A 26 -1.95 5.95 0.29
N PHE A 27 -1.50 4.89 -0.38
CA PHE A 27 -2.03 3.54 -0.22
C PHE A 27 -0.90 2.56 0.07
N PHE A 28 -1.17 1.62 0.97
CA PHE A 28 -0.25 0.58 1.39
C PHE A 28 -0.73 -0.80 0.95
N LYS A 29 0.23 -1.69 0.67
CA LYS A 29 -0.05 -3.07 0.31
C LYS A 29 -0.65 -3.82 1.50
N VAL A 30 -1.73 -4.53 1.26
CA VAL A 30 -2.50 -5.28 2.25
C VAL A 30 -2.70 -6.69 1.75
N ASP A 31 -2.61 -7.67 2.64
CA ASP A 31 -3.10 -9.01 2.37
C ASP A 31 -4.07 -9.44 3.50
N ASP A 32 -4.44 -10.70 3.52
CA ASP A 32 -5.42 -11.19 4.49
C ASP A 32 -4.93 -11.11 5.94
N SER A 33 -3.62 -10.99 6.18
CA SER A 33 -3.05 -10.91 7.54
C SER A 33 -3.33 -9.57 8.22
N ASN A 34 -3.38 -8.47 7.47
CA ASN A 34 -3.56 -7.12 8.03
C ASN A 34 -4.82 -6.40 7.53
N ARG A 35 -5.57 -6.98 6.59
CA ARG A 35 -6.80 -6.38 6.02
C ARG A 35 -7.80 -5.91 7.07
N SER A 36 -8.00 -6.68 8.14
CA SER A 36 -8.98 -6.33 9.17
C SER A 36 -8.71 -4.97 9.82
N VAL A 37 -7.44 -4.60 9.99
CA VAL A 37 -7.06 -3.30 10.57
C VAL A 37 -7.53 -2.16 9.66
N TYR A 38 -7.33 -2.30 8.35
CA TYR A 38 -7.77 -1.30 7.35
C TYR A 38 -9.29 -1.23 7.24
N GLU A 39 -9.98 -2.36 7.33
CA GLU A 39 -11.45 -2.39 7.29
C GLU A 39 -12.07 -1.72 8.52
N GLN A 40 -11.48 -1.93 9.71
CA GLN A 40 -11.91 -1.30 10.96
C GLN A 40 -11.71 0.23 10.95
N THR A 41 -10.71 0.74 10.25
CA THR A 41 -10.52 2.19 10.07
C THR A 41 -11.40 2.79 8.97
N GLY A 42 -12.21 1.97 8.29
CA GLY A 42 -13.00 2.41 7.13
C GLY A 42 -12.14 2.75 5.90
N SER A 43 -10.91 2.24 5.84
CA SER A 43 -10.00 2.49 4.72
C SER A 43 -10.52 1.86 3.43
N LYS A 44 -10.44 2.63 2.35
CA LYS A 44 -10.92 2.21 1.03
C LYS A 44 -9.80 1.54 0.23
N ARG A 45 -10.16 0.47 -0.49
CA ARG A 45 -9.26 -0.20 -1.43
C ARG A 45 -9.08 0.62 -2.71
N HIS A 46 -7.87 0.63 -3.25
CA HIS A 46 -7.53 1.27 -4.51
C HIS A 46 -7.94 0.40 -5.70
N GLY A 47 -9.20 0.53 -6.12
CA GLY A 47 -9.77 -0.26 -7.21
C GLY A 47 -9.77 -1.77 -6.90
N LEU A 48 -9.24 -2.56 -7.83
CA LEU A 48 -9.12 -4.02 -7.69
C LEU A 48 -7.78 -4.48 -7.06
N MET A 49 -6.82 -3.57 -6.90
CA MET A 49 -5.50 -3.94 -6.38
C MET A 49 -5.51 -4.05 -4.85
N PRO A 50 -4.62 -4.87 -4.27
CA PRO A 50 -4.54 -5.08 -2.82
C PRO A 50 -3.80 -3.92 -2.12
N TYR A 51 -4.22 -2.68 -2.41
CA TYR A 51 -3.70 -1.47 -1.78
C TYR A 51 -4.85 -0.74 -1.09
N TYR A 52 -4.66 -0.34 0.16
CA TYR A 52 -5.68 0.34 0.95
C TYR A 52 -5.20 1.71 1.39
N LEU A 53 -6.14 2.65 1.45
CA LEU A 53 -5.92 4.02 1.85
C LEU A 53 -5.34 4.07 3.27
N VAL A 54 -4.27 4.83 3.45
CA VAL A 54 -3.72 5.12 4.78
C VAL A 54 -4.58 6.20 5.44
N PRO A 55 -5.21 5.92 6.61
CA PRO A 55 -6.02 6.91 7.31
C PRO A 55 -5.22 8.17 7.65
N ALA A 56 -5.89 9.32 7.73
CA ALA A 56 -5.23 10.59 8.02
C ALA A 56 -4.57 10.58 9.41
N GLU A 57 -5.14 9.85 10.36
CA GLU A 57 -4.65 9.68 11.73
C GLU A 57 -3.34 8.90 11.76
N VAL A 58 -3.20 7.90 10.88
CA VAL A 58 -1.96 7.15 10.70
C VAL A 58 -0.95 8.00 9.95
N PHE A 59 -1.36 8.70 8.89
CA PHE A 59 -0.48 9.54 8.08
C PHE A 59 0.16 10.70 8.87
N LYS A 60 -0.55 11.24 9.87
CA LYS A 60 -0.07 12.35 10.71
C LYS A 60 0.80 11.89 11.89
N ASP A 61 0.88 10.60 12.16
CA ASP A 61 1.65 10.02 13.24
C ASP A 61 2.82 9.23 12.65
N GLU A 62 4.03 9.81 12.72
CA GLU A 62 5.23 9.24 12.09
C GLU A 62 5.50 7.79 12.54
N ALA A 63 5.33 7.50 13.82
CA ALA A 63 5.57 6.16 14.36
C ALA A 63 4.58 5.15 13.77
N LYS A 64 3.28 5.48 13.77
CA LYS A 64 2.26 4.61 13.17
C LYS A 64 2.45 4.44 11.67
N LEU A 65 2.82 5.51 10.96
CA LEU A 65 3.06 5.47 9.53
C LEU A 65 4.22 4.53 9.20
N LEU A 66 5.30 4.58 9.96
CA LEU A 66 6.46 3.69 9.81
C LEU A 66 6.09 2.23 10.10
N ASP A 67 5.28 1.97 11.13
CA ASP A 67 4.86 0.61 11.47
C ASP A 67 4.00 0.00 10.36
N TRP A 68 3.05 0.77 9.82
CA TRP A 68 2.23 0.33 8.68
C TRP A 68 3.06 0.11 7.42
N ALA A 69 4.04 0.99 7.15
CA ALA A 69 4.95 0.83 6.02
C ALA A 69 5.78 -0.46 6.14
N ARG A 70 6.33 -0.74 7.32
CA ARG A 70 7.11 -1.97 7.60
C ARG A 70 6.28 -3.22 7.39
N GLU A 71 5.03 -3.22 7.86
CA GLU A 71 4.11 -4.34 7.66
C GLU A 71 3.83 -4.58 6.17
N SER A 72 3.54 -3.51 5.41
CA SER A 72 3.35 -3.61 3.96
C SER A 72 4.58 -4.07 3.20
N ILE A 73 5.78 -3.68 3.64
CA ILE A 73 7.05 -4.19 3.08
C ILE A 73 7.15 -5.70 3.34
N SER A 74 6.90 -6.16 4.56
CA SER A 74 6.93 -7.58 4.91
C SER A 74 5.95 -8.41 4.07
N ILE A 75 4.74 -7.90 3.87
CA ILE A 75 3.72 -8.50 2.98
C ILE A 75 4.18 -8.49 1.52
N ALA A 76 4.82 -7.42 1.06
CA ALA A 76 5.32 -7.31 -0.31
C ALA A 76 6.33 -8.42 -0.59
N HIS A 77 7.32 -8.60 0.28
CA HIS A 77 8.35 -9.65 0.13
C HIS A 77 7.78 -11.06 0.29
N SER A 78 6.84 -11.27 1.21
CA SER A 78 6.20 -12.58 1.41
C SER A 78 5.41 -13.07 0.19
N ASN A 79 4.96 -12.14 -0.67
CA ASN A 79 4.19 -12.45 -1.87
C ASN A 79 5.05 -12.59 -3.15
N VAL A 80 6.31 -12.14 -3.16
CA VAL A 80 7.20 -12.27 -4.33
C VAL A 80 7.44 -13.74 -4.68
N GLY A 81 7.47 -14.65 -3.70
CA GLY A 81 7.64 -16.10 -3.93
C GLY A 81 6.38 -16.91 -4.23
N LYS A 82 5.18 -16.33 -4.09
CA LYS A 82 3.90 -17.04 -4.33
C LYS A 82 3.43 -16.97 -5.79
N LYS A 83 3.90 -15.98 -6.56
CA LYS A 83 3.45 -15.76 -7.94
C LYS A 83 4.09 -16.69 -8.99
N GLU A 84 5.22 -17.31 -8.67
CA GLU A 84 5.93 -18.27 -9.55
C GLU A 84 5.57 -19.74 -9.28
N ARG A 85 4.70 -20.02 -8.30
CA ARG A 85 4.32 -21.39 -7.88
C ARG A 85 2.84 -21.72 -8.08
N ALA A 86 2.12 -20.97 -8.92
CA ALA A 86 0.71 -21.17 -9.25
C ALA A 86 0.53 -21.52 -10.73
#